data_AF-A0A352S222-F1
#
_entry.id   AF-A0A352S222-F1
#
_cell.length_a   1.000
_cell.length_b   1.000
_cell.length_c   1.000
_cell.angle_alpha   90.00
_cell.angle_beta   90.00
_cell.angle_gamma   90.00
#
_symmetry.space_group_name_H-M   'P 1'
#
loop_
_entity.id
_entity.type
_entity.pdbx_description
1 polymer ?
#
loop_
_entity_poly.entity_id
_entity_poly.type
_entity_poly.pdbx_seq_one_letter_code
_entity_poly.pdbx_strand_id
1 'polypeptide(L)'
;GMGEPLLNYDAVVPAMRLMLDDNAYGLSRRRVTLSTSGVVPMMDRLSKDLPVALAVSLHASNDALRDVLVPLNRKYPLAELMAACRRYLEFAPRDFITFEYCMLDG
;
A
#
# COMPACT_ATOMS: atom_id res chain seq x y z
N GLY A 1 -3.55 -9.42 6.42
CA GLY A 1 -4.99 -9.78 6.32
C GLY A 1 -5.24 -10.55 5.04
N MET A 2 -6.48 -10.96 4.76
CA MET A 2 -6.84 -11.57 3.47
C MET A 2 -7.34 -10.50 2.49
N GLY A 3 -6.90 -10.58 1.24
CA GLY A 3 -7.33 -9.70 0.15
C GLY A 3 -6.51 -8.41 -0.02
N GLU A 4 -6.66 -7.76 -1.17
CA GLU A 4 -6.03 -6.47 -1.51
C GLU A 4 -6.91 -5.30 -0.99
N PRO A 5 -6.46 -4.54 0.03
CA PRO A 5 -7.28 -3.50 0.64
C PRO A 5 -7.71 -2.40 -0.33
N LEU A 6 -6.86 -2.06 -1.31
CA LEU A 6 -7.17 -0.99 -2.27
C LEU A 6 -8.28 -1.37 -3.27
N LEU A 7 -8.58 -2.65 -3.43
CA LEU A 7 -9.74 -3.11 -4.22
C LEU A 7 -11.05 -3.11 -3.41
N ASN A 8 -10.98 -2.89 -2.09
CA ASN A 8 -12.13 -2.75 -1.20
C ASN A 8 -12.18 -1.35 -0.55
N TYR A 9 -11.88 -0.34 -1.35
CA TYR A 9 -11.62 1.02 -0.89
C TYR A 9 -12.77 1.62 -0.07
N ASP A 10 -14.00 1.40 -0.53
CA ASP A 10 -15.21 1.98 0.07
C ASP A 10 -15.48 1.46 1.48
N ALA A 11 -15.01 0.24 1.81
CA ALA A 11 -15.10 -0.29 3.18
C ALA A 11 -13.83 0.01 4.00
N VAL A 12 -12.65 -0.08 3.37
CA VAL A 12 -11.36 0.05 4.05
C VAL A 12 -11.11 1.47 4.54
N VAL A 13 -11.44 2.50 3.76
CA VAL A 13 -11.19 3.90 4.14
C VAL A 13 -12.04 4.32 5.34
N PRO A 14 -13.37 4.08 5.39
CA PRO A 14 -14.15 4.35 6.59
C PRO A 14 -13.65 3.60 7.83
N ALA A 15 -13.26 2.33 7.68
CA ALA A 15 -12.72 1.55 8.80
C ALA A 15 -11.42 2.17 9.34
N MET A 16 -10.50 2.57 8.47
CA MET A 16 -9.28 3.27 8.89
C MET A 16 -9.59 4.63 9.49
N ARG A 17 -10.57 5.39 8.98
CA ARG A 17 -11.00 6.65 9.62
C ARG A 17 -11.45 6.43 11.06
N LEU A 18 -12.25 5.40 11.30
CA LEU A 18 -12.68 5.04 12.66
C LEU A 18 -11.49 4.64 13.56
N MET A 19 -10.50 3.92 13.03
CA MET A 19 -9.28 3.60 13.77
C MET A 19 -8.49 4.86 14.18
N LEU A 20 -8.54 5.92 13.38
CA LEU A 20 -7.79 7.16 13.59
C LEU A 20 -8.56 8.20 14.43
N ASP A 21 -9.89 8.08 14.54
CA ASP A 21 -10.74 9.05 15.22
C ASP A 21 -10.46 9.08 16.73
N ASP A 22 -10.22 10.27 17.29
CA ASP A 22 -9.92 10.50 18.71
C ASP A 22 -11.08 10.11 19.64
N ASN A 23 -12.32 10.11 19.13
CA ASN A 23 -13.51 9.68 19.87
C ASN A 23 -13.79 8.18 19.72
N ALA A 24 -12.96 7.45 18.98
CA ALA A 24 -13.04 6.00 18.83
C ALA A 24 -11.74 5.34 19.32
N TYR A 25 -10.87 4.89 18.40
CA TYR A 25 -9.65 4.17 18.78
C TYR A 25 -8.44 5.09 18.96
N GLY A 26 -8.46 6.32 18.43
CA GLY A 26 -7.40 7.32 18.60
C GLY A 26 -6.01 6.87 18.16
N LEU A 27 -5.91 5.99 17.15
CA LEU A 27 -4.61 5.50 16.68
C LEU A 27 -3.92 6.56 15.82
N SER A 28 -2.62 6.75 16.05
CA SER A 28 -1.81 7.58 15.17
C SER A 28 -1.80 7.02 13.74
N ARG A 29 -1.85 7.91 12.73
CA ARG A 29 -1.65 7.57 11.31
C ARG A 29 -0.33 6.84 11.04
N ARG A 30 0.67 7.02 11.91
CA ARG A 30 1.96 6.31 11.85
C ARG A 30 1.88 4.86 12.33
N ARG A 31 0.82 4.48 13.06
CA ARG A 31 0.61 3.15 13.66
C ARG A 31 -0.49 2.33 12.97
N VAL A 32 -1.23 2.94 12.04
CA VAL A 32 -2.12 2.23 11.11
C VAL A 32 -1.37 2.08 9.79
N THR A 33 -1.05 0.85 9.41
CA THR A 33 -0.32 0.55 8.16
C THR A 33 -1.23 -0.19 7.20
N LEU A 34 -1.43 0.38 6.00
CA LEU A 34 -2.07 -0.32 4.89
C LEU A 34 -0.98 -0.97 4.03
N SER A 35 -1.06 -2.29 3.88
CA SER A 35 -0.23 -3.05 2.93
C SER A 35 -1.00 -3.21 1.61
N THR A 36 -0.30 -3.08 0.47
CA THR A 36 -0.87 -3.25 -0.87
C THR A 36 0.11 -3.96 -1.82
N SER A 37 -0.44 -4.73 -2.76
CA SER A 37 0.27 -5.30 -3.91
C SER A 37 0.53 -4.28 -5.04
N GLY A 38 -0.02 -3.06 -4.93
CA GLY A 38 0.31 -1.96 -5.85
C GLY A 38 -0.79 -1.60 -6.85
N VAL A 39 -2.03 -1.38 -6.40
CA VAL A 39 -3.09 -0.82 -7.25
C VAL A 39 -2.85 0.69 -7.44
N VAL A 40 -1.99 1.06 -8.38
CA VAL A 40 -1.41 2.41 -8.51
C VAL A 40 -2.42 3.55 -8.45
N PRO A 41 -3.53 3.57 -9.22
CA PRO A 41 -4.50 4.67 -9.14
C PRO A 41 -5.15 4.82 -7.76
N MET A 42 -5.29 3.71 -7.03
CA MET A 42 -5.88 3.72 -5.69
C MET A 42 -4.88 4.11 -4.61
N MET A 43 -3.57 3.90 -4.84
CA MET A 43 -2.51 4.48 -4.01
C MET A 43 -2.54 6.01 -4.11
N ASP A 44 -2.63 6.54 -5.34
CA ASP A 44 -2.72 7.99 -5.60
C ASP A 44 -4.02 8.60 -5.05
N ARG A 45 -5.11 7.83 -5.01
CA ARG A 45 -6.35 8.26 -4.35
C ARG A 45 -6.20 8.25 -2.82
N LEU A 46 -5.64 7.19 -2.25
CA LEU A 46 -5.41 7.07 -0.81
C LEU A 46 -4.53 8.18 -0.25
N SER A 47 -3.48 8.60 -0.98
CA SER A 47 -2.59 9.67 -0.53
C SER A 47 -3.32 11.01 -0.33
N LYS A 48 -4.41 11.23 -1.07
CA LYS A 48 -5.25 12.44 -0.95
C LYS A 48 -6.37 12.27 0.08
N ASP A 49 -7.06 11.13 0.06
CA ASP A 49 -8.27 10.92 0.85
C ASP A 49 -7.97 10.59 2.33
N LEU A 50 -6.94 9.78 2.60
CA LEU A 50 -6.54 9.36 3.94
C LEU A 50 -5.10 8.78 3.97
N PRO A 51 -4.05 9.61 3.88
CA PRO A 51 -2.68 9.12 3.99
C PRO A 51 -2.42 8.41 5.33
N VAL A 52 -1.89 7.19 5.28
CA VAL A 52 -1.54 6.38 6.45
C VAL A 52 -0.14 5.81 6.23
N ALA A 53 0.44 5.12 7.21
CA ALA A 53 1.68 4.39 6.93
C ALA A 53 1.41 3.36 5.81
N LEU A 54 2.31 3.27 4.84
CA LEU A 54 2.15 2.39 3.68
C LEU A 54 3.22 1.30 3.69
N ALA A 55 2.78 0.07 3.45
CA ALA A 55 3.63 -1.05 3.12
C ALA A 55 3.31 -1.54 1.70
N VAL A 56 4.33 -2.00 0.97
CA VAL A 56 4.19 -2.51 -0.40
C VAL A 56 4.72 -3.93 -0.47
N SER A 57 3.86 -4.85 -0.88
CA SER A 57 4.18 -6.25 -1.15
C SER A 57 4.95 -6.36 -2.49
N LEU A 58 6.28 -6.26 -2.40
CA LEU A 58 7.18 -6.18 -3.55
C LEU A 58 7.51 -7.58 -4.09
N HIS A 59 8.10 -8.41 -3.23
CA HIS A 59 8.39 -9.85 -3.40
C HIS A 59 9.24 -10.27 -4.61
N ALA A 60 9.69 -9.35 -5.46
CA ALA A 60 10.61 -9.62 -6.56
C ALA A 60 11.41 -8.36 -6.93
N SER A 61 12.62 -8.56 -7.43
CA SER A 61 13.52 -7.46 -7.84
C SER A 61 13.41 -7.07 -9.32
N ASN A 62 12.67 -7.85 -10.13
CA ASN A 62 12.47 -7.61 -11.56
C ASN A 62 11.04 -7.98 -11.98
N ASP A 63 10.56 -7.38 -13.06
CA ASP A 63 9.18 -7.58 -13.53
C ASP A 63 8.90 -9.02 -13.94
N ALA A 64 9.85 -9.72 -14.56
CA ALA A 64 9.64 -11.10 -15.02
C ALA A 64 9.29 -12.05 -13.87
N LEU A 65 10.03 -11.95 -12.75
CA LEU A 65 9.71 -12.72 -11.55
C LEU A 65 8.44 -12.20 -10.87
N ARG A 66 8.27 -10.88 -10.81
CA ARG A 66 7.10 -10.29 -10.14
C ARG A 66 5.79 -10.63 -10.87
N ASP A 67 5.80 -10.74 -12.19
CA ASP A 67 4.66 -11.16 -13.01
C ASP A 67 4.18 -12.59 -12.67
N VAL A 68 5.05 -13.42 -12.12
CA VAL A 68 4.72 -14.78 -11.65
C VAL A 68 4.21 -14.73 -10.22
N LEU A 69 4.96 -14.07 -9.32
CA LEU A 69 4.66 -14.07 -7.88
C LEU A 69 3.48 -13.16 -7.51
N VAL A 70 3.35 -12.02 -8.19
CA VAL A 70 2.33 -10.99 -7.95
C VAL A 70 1.72 -10.58 -9.30
N PRO A 71 0.73 -11.32 -9.84
CA PRO A 71 0.21 -11.12 -11.20
C PRO A 71 -0.30 -9.70 -11.51
N LEU A 72 -0.62 -8.91 -10.49
CA LEU A 72 -0.95 -7.49 -10.62
C LEU A 72 0.17 -6.66 -11.29
N ASN A 73 1.43 -7.12 -11.21
CA ASN A 73 2.58 -6.47 -11.83
C ASN A 73 2.44 -6.28 -13.35
N ARG A 74 1.75 -7.22 -14.03
CA ARG A 74 1.47 -7.11 -15.48
C ARG A 74 0.64 -5.88 -15.84
N LYS A 75 -0.16 -5.40 -14.89
CA LYS A 75 -0.98 -4.19 -15.05
C LYS A 75 -0.24 -2.94 -14.57
N TYR A 76 0.51 -3.06 -13.48
CA TYR A 76 1.28 -1.98 -12.87
C TYR A 76 2.72 -2.44 -12.60
N PRO A 77 3.62 -2.31 -13.59
CA PRO A 77 5.01 -2.77 -13.49
C PRO A 77 5.79 -2.03 -12.41
N LEU A 78 6.95 -2.57 -12.03
CA LEU A 78 7.79 -2.04 -10.95
C LEU A 78 8.10 -0.55 -11.12
N ALA A 79 8.40 -0.09 -12.33
CA ALA A 79 8.69 1.33 -12.58
C ALA A 79 7.50 2.24 -12.21
N GLU A 80 6.28 1.82 -12.56
CA GLU A 80 5.06 2.57 -12.24
C GLU A 80 4.74 2.50 -10.75
N LEU A 81 4.88 1.33 -10.14
CA LEU A 81 4.71 1.13 -8.70
C LEU A 81 5.66 2.02 -7.89
N MET A 82 6.95 2.05 -8.27
CA MET A 82 7.95 2.88 -7.59
C MET A 82 7.67 4.38 -7.77
N ALA A 83 7.14 4.79 -8.92
CA ALA A 83 6.70 6.16 -9.13
C ALA A 83 5.51 6.51 -8.22
N ALA A 84 4.54 5.61 -8.06
CA ALA A 84 3.40 5.79 -7.15
C ALA A 84 3.86 5.86 -5.69
N CYS A 85 4.81 5.03 -5.27
CA CYS A 85 5.44 5.09 -3.95
C CYS A 85 6.04 6.48 -3.67
N ARG A 86 6.79 7.04 -4.63
CA ARG A 86 7.38 8.39 -4.49
C ARG A 86 6.32 9.47 -4.35
N ARG A 87 5.26 9.42 -5.15
CA ARG A 87 4.12 10.36 -5.04
C ARG A 87 3.40 10.22 -3.70
N TYR A 88 3.25 8.99 -3.20
CA TYR A 88 2.60 8.73 -1.91
C TYR A 88 3.39 9.32 -0.74
N LEU A 89 4.73 9.25 -0.78
CA LEU A 89 5.61 9.77 0.26
C LEU A 89 5.42 11.27 0.54
N GLU A 90 5.01 12.07 -0.44
CA GLU A 90 4.73 13.49 -0.26
C GLU A 90 3.62 13.75 0.77
N PHE A 91 2.71 12.79 0.97
CA PHE A 91 1.56 12.89 1.87
C PHE A 91 1.66 11.96 3.09
N ALA A 92 2.60 11.01 3.06
CA ALA A 92 2.70 9.96 4.06
C ALA A 92 3.02 10.52 5.45
N PRO A 93 2.50 9.90 6.53
CA PRO A 93 2.84 10.31 7.90
C PRO A 93 4.27 9.90 8.31
N ARG A 94 4.99 9.18 7.44
CA ARG A 94 6.39 8.74 7.56
C ARG A 94 7.15 9.18 6.31
N ASP A 95 8.46 9.34 6.45
CA ASP A 95 9.43 9.67 5.39
C ASP A 95 9.92 8.44 4.60
N PHE A 96 9.35 7.26 4.87
CA PHE A 96 9.67 6.01 4.19
C PHE A 96 8.44 5.13 3.96
N ILE A 97 8.54 4.26 2.97
CA ILE A 97 7.61 3.16 2.70
C ILE A 97 8.27 1.85 3.13
N THR A 98 7.50 0.98 3.78
CA THR A 98 7.98 -0.38 4.10
C THR A 98 7.80 -1.28 2.89
N PHE A 99 8.87 -1.94 2.45
CA PHE A 99 8.78 -2.97 1.41
C PHE A 99 8.75 -4.35 2.05
N GLU A 100 7.72 -5.11 1.75
CA GLU A 100 7.57 -6.49 2.20
C GLU A 100 8.15 -7.42 1.13
N TYR A 101 9.02 -8.33 1.54
CA TYR A 101 9.71 -9.25 0.66
C TYR A 101 9.64 -10.67 1.23
N CYS A 102 8.88 -11.55 0.59
CA CYS A 102 8.82 -12.95 0.97
C CYS A 102 10.08 -13.67 0.48
N MET A 103 10.70 -14.44 1.36
CA MET A 103 11.82 -15.30 1.02
C MET A 103 11.25 -16.65 0.59
N LEU A 104 11.34 -16.95 -0.70
CA LEU A 104 10.91 -18.22 -1.27
C LEU A 104 12.14 -19.10 -1.50
N ASP A 105 12.01 -20.40 -1.19
CA ASP A 105 13.05 -21.38 -1.49
C ASP A 105 13.18 -21.55 -3.02
N GLY A 106 14.42 -21.74 -3.49
CA GLY A 106 14.80 -21.67 -4.91
C GLY A 106 14.70 -22.98 -5.66
#